data_AF-A0A6A1V086-F1
#
_entry.id   AF-A0A6A1V086-F1
#
_cell.length_a   1.000
_cell.length_b   1.000
_cell.length_c   1.000
_cell.angle_alpha   90.00
_cell.angle_beta   90.00
_cell.angle_gamma   90.00
#
_symmetry.space_group_name_H-M   'P 1'
#
loop_
_entity.id
_entity.type
_entity.pdbx_description
1 polymer ?
#
loop_
_entity_poly.entity_id
_entity_poly.type
_entity_poly.pdbx_seq_one_letter_code
_entity_poly.pdbx_strand_id
1 'polypeptide(L)'
;MGFLILFGLRHWLSSLNPRGFLLVILLLSRQRLFALAAAIRPLCLSVNSKMVTAKKTKKTHESINNRLALVMKSGKYTLGYKTVLRSLRSSKGKLIILSNNCPPLRKSEIEYYAMLAKIGVHHYNGNNVDLGTACGKYFRVSCLSIVDPGDSDIIKSLPGDH
;
A
#
# COMPACT_ATOMS: atom_id res chain seq x y z
N MET A 1 7.77 -6.84 43.24
CA MET A 1 9.04 -7.43 42.77
C MET A 1 9.68 -6.71 41.58
N GLY A 2 8.99 -5.83 40.83
CA GLY A 2 9.61 -5.09 39.70
C GLY A 2 10.29 -3.76 40.03
N PHE A 3 10.13 -3.22 41.24
CA PHE A 3 10.67 -1.90 41.63
C PHE A 3 12.12 -1.96 42.16
N LEU A 4 12.64 -3.15 42.47
CA LEU A 4 13.97 -3.31 43.07
C LEU A 4 15.11 -3.41 42.05
N ILE A 5 14.80 -3.68 40.78
CA ILE A 5 15.82 -3.80 39.71
C ILE A 5 16.19 -2.43 39.13
N LEU A 6 15.32 -1.43 39.24
CA LEU A 6 15.54 -0.10 38.66
C LEU A 6 16.40 0.82 39.54
N PHE A 7 16.53 0.54 40.84
CA PHE A 7 17.35 1.34 41.76
C PHE A 7 18.85 0.98 41.69
N GLY A 8 19.17 -0.28 41.39
CA GLY A 8 20.56 -0.76 41.28
C GLY A 8 21.31 -0.20 40.06
N LEU A 9 20.61 0.06 38.95
CA LEU A 9 21.24 0.60 37.73
C LEU A 9 21.58 2.10 37.82
N ARG A 10 20.96 2.82 38.75
CA ARG A 10 21.14 4.27 38.92
C ARG A 10 22.36 4.64 39.75
N HIS A 11 22.84 3.72 40.59
CA HIS A 11 24.07 3.91 41.36
C HIS A 11 25.34 3.60 40.53
N TRP A 12 25.26 2.68 39.58
CA TRP A 12 26.39 2.32 38.71
C TRP A 12 26.68 3.38 37.63
N LEU A 13 25.70 4.22 37.29
CA LEU A 13 25.80 5.24 36.24
C LEU A 13 26.54 6.52 36.66
N SER A 14 26.95 6.64 37.93
CA SER A 14 27.68 7.82 38.44
C SER A 14 29.21 7.68 38.36
N SER A 15 29.73 6.54 37.90
CA SER A 15 31.18 6.26 37.85
C SER A 15 31.77 6.24 36.43
N LEU A 16 31.01 6.65 35.40
CA LEU A 16 31.50 6.69 34.02
C LEU A 16 31.75 8.12 33.54
N ASN A 17 32.96 8.32 32.99
CA ASN A 17 33.44 9.52 32.30
C ASN A 17 32.39 10.14 31.35
N PRO A 18 32.38 11.48 31.16
CA PRO A 18 31.36 12.22 30.39
C PRO A 18 31.23 11.78 28.92
N ARG A 19 32.23 11.08 28.35
CA ARG A 19 32.19 10.52 27.00
C ARG A 19 31.39 9.21 26.88
N GLY A 20 31.25 8.44 27.96
CA GLY A 20 30.52 7.16 27.96
C GLY A 20 29.00 7.33 28.05
N PHE A 21 28.54 8.39 28.72
CA PHE A 21 27.11 8.65 28.95
C PHE A 21 26.36 8.98 27.64
N LEU A 22 27.03 9.70 26.72
CA LEU A 22 26.47 10.04 25.41
C LEU A 22 26.32 8.80 24.52
N LEU A 23 27.23 7.83 24.63
CA LEU A 23 27.18 6.57 23.89
C LEU A 23 25.99 5.70 24.34
N VAL A 24 25.67 5.69 25.64
CA VAL A 24 24.50 4.97 26.19
C VAL A 24 23.19 5.61 25.74
N ILE A 25 23.11 6.95 25.69
CA ILE A 25 21.92 7.66 25.16
C ILE A 25 21.76 7.44 23.64
N LEU A 26 22.85 7.43 22.88
CA LEU A 26 22.85 7.08 21.45
C LEU A 26 22.48 5.61 21.22
N LEU A 27 22.88 4.68 22.09
CA LEU A 27 22.46 3.28 22.00
C LEU A 27 20.97 3.10 22.37
N LEU A 28 20.47 3.80 23.38
CA LEU A 28 19.06 3.74 23.81
C LEU A 28 18.11 4.34 22.76
N SER A 29 18.53 5.41 22.09
CA SER A 29 17.78 5.99 20.96
C SER A 29 17.80 5.07 19.73
N ARG A 30 18.87 4.29 19.54
CA ARG A 30 18.94 3.24 18.50
C ARG A 30 18.05 2.02 18.81
N GLN A 31 17.85 1.68 20.09
CA GLN A 31 16.96 0.59 20.51
C GLN A 31 15.47 0.92 20.36
N ARG A 32 15.06 2.19 20.53
CA ARG A 32 13.68 2.60 20.22
C ARG A 32 13.36 2.61 18.72
N LEU A 33 14.36 2.79 17.86
CA LEU A 33 14.17 2.73 16.41
C LEU A 33 14.02 1.28 15.89
N PHE A 34 14.63 0.30 16.56
CA PHE A 34 14.47 -1.12 16.22
C PHE A 34 13.10 -1.69 16.62
N ALA A 35 12.48 -1.19 17.70
CA ALA A 35 11.15 -1.64 18.12
C ALA A 35 10.03 -1.22 17.14
N LEU A 36 10.19 -0.11 16.42
CA LEU A 36 9.23 0.31 15.40
C LEU A 36 9.34 -0.53 14.11
N ALA A 37 10.51 -1.13 13.84
CA ALA A 37 10.70 -2.03 12.70
C ALA A 37 10.07 -3.42 12.92
N ALA A 38 9.82 -3.82 14.17
CA ALA A 38 9.20 -5.10 14.52
C ALA A 38 7.65 -5.09 14.43
N ALA A 39 7.02 -3.93 14.23
CA ALA A 39 5.57 -3.82 14.01
C ALA A 39 5.17 -3.97 12.52
N ILE A 40 6.15 -4.10 11.63
CA ILE A 40 5.92 -4.54 10.25
C ILE A 40 5.89 -6.07 10.30
N ARG A 41 4.70 -6.59 10.55
CA ARG A 41 4.37 -8.02 10.50
C ARG A 41 5.12 -8.70 9.34
N PRO A 42 5.71 -9.88 9.54
CA PRO A 42 6.14 -10.70 8.43
C PRO A 42 4.87 -11.18 7.73
N LEU A 43 4.49 -10.54 6.62
CA LEU A 43 3.63 -11.20 5.65
C LEU A 43 4.52 -12.25 4.96
N CYS A 44 4.71 -13.36 5.68
CA CYS A 44 5.13 -14.61 5.09
C CYS A 44 4.21 -14.87 3.90
N LEU A 45 4.83 -14.98 2.75
CA LEU A 45 4.27 -15.35 1.47
C LEU A 45 3.45 -16.65 1.63
N SER A 46 2.14 -16.54 1.86
CA SER A 46 1.23 -17.64 1.55
C SER A 46 0.81 -17.48 0.10
N VAL A 47 1.61 -18.05 -0.79
CA VAL A 47 1.13 -18.47 -2.10
C VAL A 47 0.09 -19.56 -1.85
N ASN A 48 -1.15 -19.16 -1.61
CA ASN A 48 -2.28 -20.07 -1.64
C ASN A 48 -2.90 -19.98 -3.03
N SER A 49 -2.44 -20.87 -3.91
CA SER A 49 -3.13 -21.24 -5.14
C SER A 49 -4.49 -21.85 -4.79
N LYS A 50 -5.47 -21.01 -4.43
CA LYS A 50 -6.87 -21.41 -4.40
C LYS A 50 -7.38 -21.38 -5.82
N MET A 51 -7.52 -22.56 -6.42
CA MET A 51 -8.50 -22.78 -7.48
C MET A 51 -9.86 -22.30 -6.96
N VAL A 52 -10.34 -21.16 -7.48
CA VAL A 52 -11.71 -20.70 -7.24
C VAL A 52 -12.45 -20.82 -8.56
N THR A 53 -13.39 -21.76 -8.55
CA THR A 53 -14.39 -22.02 -9.57
C THR A 53 -14.95 -20.72 -10.16
N ALA A 54 -14.90 -20.61 -11.49
CA ALA A 54 -15.45 -19.51 -12.26
C ALA A 54 -16.98 -19.40 -12.06
N LYS A 55 -17.42 -18.61 -11.08
CA LYS A 55 -18.83 -18.24 -10.92
C LYS A 55 -19.06 -16.80 -11.36
N LYS A 56 -19.25 -16.64 -12.67
CA LYS A 56 -19.89 -15.53 -13.41
C LYS A 56 -19.94 -14.17 -12.68
N THR A 57 -18.79 -13.50 -12.64
CA THR A 57 -18.53 -12.14 -12.12
C THR A 57 -19.08 -11.05 -13.06
N LYS A 58 -20.38 -11.06 -13.39
CA LYS A 58 -20.96 -10.01 -14.25
C LYS A 58 -21.51 -8.80 -13.48
N LYS A 59 -21.95 -8.97 -12.23
CA LYS A 59 -22.56 -7.87 -11.43
C LYS A 59 -21.56 -6.87 -10.85
N THR A 60 -20.31 -7.27 -10.60
CA THR A 60 -19.30 -6.38 -9.99
C THR A 60 -18.69 -5.39 -10.99
N HIS A 61 -18.56 -5.78 -12.25
CA HIS A 61 -17.94 -4.96 -13.29
C HIS A 61 -18.68 -3.64 -13.54
N GLU A 62 -20.01 -3.69 -13.61
CA GLU A 62 -20.86 -2.51 -13.79
C GLU A 62 -20.75 -1.54 -12.60
N SER A 63 -20.64 -2.08 -11.38
CA SER A 63 -20.52 -1.28 -10.16
C SER A 63 -19.20 -0.51 -10.05
N ILE A 64 -18.12 -1.00 -10.67
CA ILE A 64 -16.80 -0.35 -10.65
C ILE A 64 -16.75 0.79 -11.67
N ASN A 65 -17.36 0.61 -12.84
CA ASN A 65 -17.41 1.64 -13.88
C ASN A 65 -18.17 2.88 -13.42
N ASN A 66 -19.28 2.69 -12.71
CA ASN A 66 -20.03 3.81 -12.13
C ASN A 66 -19.21 4.55 -11.06
N ARG A 67 -18.48 3.81 -10.21
CA ARG A 67 -17.58 4.40 -9.20
C ARG A 67 -16.41 5.15 -9.83
N LEU A 68 -15.81 4.60 -10.88
CA LEU A 68 -14.75 5.25 -11.66
C LEU A 68 -15.23 6.56 -12.29
N ALA A 69 -16.44 6.58 -12.85
CA ALA A 69 -17.01 7.80 -13.41
C ALA A 69 -17.16 8.92 -12.35
N LEU A 70 -17.43 8.57 -11.09
CA LEU A 70 -17.46 9.53 -9.98
C LEU A 70 -16.05 10.01 -9.58
N VAL A 71 -15.07 9.10 -9.48
CA VAL A 71 -13.65 9.47 -9.25
C VAL A 71 -13.16 10.47 -10.30
N MET A 72 -13.56 10.30 -11.55
CA MET A 72 -13.13 11.18 -12.64
C MET A 72 -13.73 12.58 -12.56
N LYS A 73 -14.86 12.75 -11.86
CA LYS A 73 -15.54 14.05 -11.70
C LYS A 73 -14.99 14.84 -10.50
N SER A 74 -14.86 14.22 -9.33
CA SER A 74 -14.47 14.92 -8.09
C SER A 74 -13.10 14.53 -7.53
N GLY A 75 -12.54 13.40 -7.97
CA GLY A 75 -11.31 12.83 -7.43
C GLY A 75 -10.03 13.34 -8.09
N LYS A 76 -8.90 13.06 -7.42
CA LYS A 76 -7.56 13.25 -7.97
C LYS A 76 -6.98 11.89 -8.34
N TYR A 77 -6.55 11.75 -9.59
CA TYR A 77 -6.03 10.50 -10.12
C TYR A 77 -4.79 10.75 -10.98
N THR A 78 -3.99 9.71 -11.13
CA THR A 78 -2.81 9.69 -11.99
C THR A 78 -2.91 8.51 -12.95
N LEU A 79 -2.66 8.77 -14.23
CA LEU A 79 -2.76 7.78 -15.30
C LEU A 79 -1.37 7.47 -15.85
N GLY A 80 -1.12 6.19 -16.15
CA GLY A 80 0.09 5.75 -16.83
C GLY A 80 1.15 5.13 -15.91
N TYR A 81 2.06 4.35 -16.51
CA TYR A 81 3.01 3.54 -15.76
C TYR A 81 4.01 4.35 -14.92
N LYS A 82 4.71 5.31 -15.54
CA LYS A 82 5.77 6.09 -14.90
C LYS A 82 5.24 6.97 -13.74
N THR A 83 4.06 7.54 -13.94
CA THR A 83 3.37 8.39 -12.97
C THR A 83 2.80 7.57 -11.82
N VAL A 84 2.22 6.40 -12.09
CA VAL A 84 1.78 5.44 -11.06
C VAL A 84 2.96 4.98 -10.21
N LEU A 85 4.11 4.65 -10.81
CA LEU A 85 5.34 4.33 -10.06
C LEU A 85 5.83 5.51 -9.20
N ARG A 86 5.72 6.75 -9.70
CA ARG A 86 6.07 7.94 -8.90
C ARG A 86 5.11 8.13 -7.72
N SER A 87 3.81 7.91 -7.93
CA SER A 87 2.77 7.99 -6.90
C SER A 87 2.96 6.92 -5.82
N LEU A 88 3.28 5.69 -6.24
CA LEU A 88 3.66 4.56 -5.39
C LEU A 88 4.87 4.87 -4.52
N ARG A 89 5.97 5.36 -5.11
CA ARG A 89 7.17 5.75 -4.35
C ARG A 89 6.91 6.88 -3.35
N SER A 90 5.97 7.77 -3.67
CA SER A 90 5.57 8.85 -2.78
C SER A 90 4.50 8.41 -1.76
N SER A 91 4.03 7.16 -1.82
CA SER A 91 2.92 6.61 -1.02
C SER A 91 1.65 7.48 -1.01
N LYS A 92 1.37 8.18 -2.12
CA LYS A 92 0.19 9.07 -2.24
C LYS A 92 -1.02 8.35 -2.83
N GLY A 93 -0.83 7.19 -3.45
CA GLY A 93 -1.91 6.40 -4.02
C GLY A 93 -2.67 5.63 -2.93
N LYS A 94 -4.00 5.68 -2.96
CA LYS A 94 -4.87 4.90 -2.06
C LYS A 94 -5.37 3.61 -2.70
N LEU A 95 -5.58 3.63 -4.02
CA LEU A 95 -6.02 2.48 -4.79
C LEU A 95 -5.35 2.49 -6.16
N ILE A 96 -4.95 1.31 -6.64
CA ILE A 96 -4.38 1.11 -7.98
C ILE A 96 -5.25 0.15 -8.75
N ILE A 97 -5.54 0.48 -10.00
CA ILE A 97 -6.34 -0.35 -10.88
C ILE A 97 -5.49 -0.74 -12.09
N LEU A 98 -5.43 -2.03 -12.36
CA LEU A 98 -4.70 -2.60 -13.49
C LEU A 98 -5.67 -3.23 -14.47
N SER A 99 -5.51 -2.94 -15.75
CA SER A 99 -6.20 -3.66 -16.83
C SER A 99 -5.69 -5.10 -16.94
N ASN A 100 -6.53 -6.00 -17.47
CA ASN A 100 -6.17 -7.40 -17.65
C ASN A 100 -5.05 -7.59 -18.71
N ASN A 101 -5.00 -6.71 -19.72
CA ASN A 101 -4.01 -6.76 -20.80
C ASN A 101 -2.64 -6.13 -20.45
N CYS A 102 -2.34 -5.90 -19.17
CA CYS A 102 -0.99 -5.47 -18.75
C CYS A 102 -0.02 -6.65 -18.86
N PRO A 103 1.18 -6.48 -19.45
CA PRO A 103 2.15 -7.57 -19.50
C PRO A 103 2.55 -7.98 -18.07
N PRO A 104 2.76 -9.29 -17.85
CA PRO A 104 2.92 -9.84 -16.51
C PRO A 104 4.09 -9.20 -15.76
N LEU A 105 5.20 -8.89 -16.43
CA LEU A 105 6.36 -8.23 -15.82
C LEU A 105 6.02 -6.88 -15.17
N ARG A 106 5.24 -6.02 -15.86
CA ARG A 106 4.83 -4.71 -15.34
C ARG A 106 3.74 -4.83 -14.27
N LYS A 107 2.88 -5.84 -14.42
CA LYS A 107 1.82 -6.14 -13.45
C LYS A 107 2.43 -6.57 -12.11
N SER A 108 3.35 -7.54 -12.12
CA SER A 108 4.05 -8.00 -10.92
C SER A 108 4.87 -6.90 -10.26
N GLU A 109 5.49 -6.01 -11.04
CA GLU A 109 6.25 -4.89 -10.50
C GLU A 109 5.36 -3.91 -9.72
N ILE A 110 4.21 -3.52 -10.28
CA ILE A 110 3.26 -2.62 -9.61
C ILE A 110 2.64 -3.27 -8.38
N GLU A 111 2.26 -4.55 -8.46
CA GLU A 111 1.71 -5.31 -7.33
C GLU A 111 2.72 -5.41 -6.19
N TYR A 112 3.99 -5.64 -6.52
CA TYR A 112 5.08 -5.68 -5.55
C TYR A 112 5.23 -4.34 -4.81
N TYR A 113 5.27 -3.22 -5.54
CA TYR A 113 5.34 -1.89 -4.90
C TYR A 113 4.09 -1.54 -4.10
N ALA A 114 2.91 -1.97 -4.56
CA ALA A 114 1.66 -1.74 -3.84
C ALA A 114 1.61 -2.51 -2.52
N MET A 115 2.12 -3.75 -2.49
CA MET A 115 2.27 -4.56 -1.27
C MET A 115 3.18 -3.88 -0.25
N LEU A 116 4.32 -3.34 -0.68
CA LEU A 116 5.24 -2.61 0.21
C LEU A 116 4.60 -1.36 0.82
N ALA A 117 3.84 -0.62 0.00
CA ALA A 117 3.16 0.60 0.42
C ALA A 117 1.81 0.35 1.12
N LYS A 118 1.36 -0.91 1.24
CA LYS A 118 0.04 -1.32 1.75
C LYS A 118 -1.12 -0.62 1.03
N ILE A 119 -1.02 -0.52 -0.29
CA ILE A 119 -2.02 0.11 -1.14
C ILE A 119 -2.87 -0.99 -1.79
N GLY A 120 -4.18 -0.77 -1.86
CA GLY A 120 -5.07 -1.71 -2.53
C GLY A 120 -4.80 -1.82 -4.03
N VAL A 121 -4.83 -3.05 -4.54
CA VAL A 121 -4.75 -3.33 -5.98
C VAL A 121 -6.04 -3.98 -6.43
N HIS A 122 -6.67 -3.41 -7.45
CA HIS A 122 -7.88 -3.94 -8.06
C HIS A 122 -7.62 -4.32 -9.51
N HIS A 123 -7.81 -5.60 -9.85
CA HIS A 123 -7.71 -6.09 -11.22
C HIS A 123 -9.01 -5.82 -11.96
N TYR A 124 -8.94 -4.96 -12.97
CA TYR A 124 -10.04 -4.71 -13.87
C TYR A 124 -10.12 -5.83 -14.91
N ASN A 125 -11.29 -6.42 -15.08
CA ASN A 125 -11.50 -7.55 -16.00
C ASN A 125 -11.49 -7.15 -17.49
N GLY A 126 -11.60 -5.85 -17.80
CA GLY A 126 -11.59 -5.35 -19.17
C GLY A 126 -10.19 -5.04 -19.71
N ASN A 127 -10.16 -4.66 -21.00
CA ASN A 127 -8.95 -4.25 -21.70
C ASN A 127 -8.55 -2.80 -21.36
N ASN A 128 -7.36 -2.41 -21.80
CA ASN A 128 -6.85 -1.04 -21.64
C ASN A 128 -7.69 0.03 -22.38
N VAL A 129 -8.44 -0.36 -23.41
CA VAL A 129 -9.41 0.50 -24.10
C VAL A 129 -10.64 0.70 -23.22
N ASP A 130 -11.22 -0.39 -22.70
CA ASP A 130 -12.42 -0.32 -21.85
C ASP A 130 -12.18 0.50 -20.58
N LEU A 131 -11.00 0.35 -19.98
CA LEU A 131 -10.60 1.13 -18.80
C LEU A 131 -10.44 2.61 -19.16
N GLY A 132 -9.83 2.93 -20.32
CA GLY A 132 -9.73 4.31 -20.82
C GLY A 132 -11.09 4.95 -21.02
N THR A 133 -12.01 4.24 -21.68
CA THR A 133 -13.39 4.68 -21.90
C THR A 133 -14.17 4.84 -20.59
N ALA A 134 -14.01 3.93 -19.63
CA ALA A 134 -14.62 4.04 -18.30
C ALA A 134 -14.11 5.26 -17.52
N CYS A 135 -12.86 5.69 -17.78
CA CYS A 135 -12.29 6.91 -17.24
C CYS A 135 -12.70 8.19 -18.01
N GLY A 136 -13.48 8.07 -19.10
CA GLY A 136 -13.83 9.19 -19.98
C GLY A 136 -12.64 9.74 -20.77
N LYS A 137 -11.60 8.93 -21.01
CA LYS A 137 -10.40 9.32 -21.75
C LYS A 137 -10.34 8.57 -23.09
N TYR A 138 -10.10 9.31 -24.17
CA TYR A 138 -9.97 8.75 -25.53
C TYR A 138 -8.61 8.08 -25.80
N PHE A 139 -7.81 7.82 -24.76
CA PHE A 139 -6.55 7.10 -24.87
C PHE A 139 -6.59 5.82 -24.04
N ARG A 140 -5.92 4.79 -24.55
CA ARG A 140 -5.68 3.51 -23.89
C ARG A 140 -4.91 3.67 -22.58
N VAL A 141 -5.47 3.19 -21.47
CA VAL A 141 -4.84 3.24 -20.14
C VAL A 141 -4.64 1.83 -19.60
N SER A 142 -3.39 1.50 -19.25
CA SER A 142 -3.05 0.19 -18.68
C SER A 142 -3.17 0.17 -17.15
N CYS A 143 -2.72 1.24 -16.49
CA CYS A 143 -2.70 1.37 -15.04
C CYS A 143 -3.16 2.76 -14.63
N LEU A 144 -3.99 2.83 -13.59
CA LEU A 144 -4.35 4.08 -12.92
C LEU A 144 -4.09 3.99 -11.42
N SER A 145 -3.74 5.12 -10.83
CA SER A 145 -3.60 5.26 -9.38
C SER A 145 -4.51 6.40 -8.93
N ILE A 146 -5.38 6.10 -7.97
CA ILE A 146 -6.31 7.04 -7.36
C ILE A 146 -5.61 7.61 -6.13
N VAL A 147 -5.35 8.91 -6.15
CA VAL A 147 -4.75 9.65 -5.03
C VAL A 147 -5.85 10.04 -4.06
N ASP A 148 -6.95 10.58 -4.59
CA ASP A 148 -8.14 10.93 -3.81
C ASP A 148 -9.39 10.38 -4.49
N PRO A 149 -10.20 9.56 -3.79
CA PRO A 149 -11.42 8.96 -4.35
C PRO A 149 -12.58 9.97 -4.47
N GLY A 150 -12.47 11.16 -3.87
CA GLY A 150 -13.57 12.12 -3.80
C GLY A 150 -14.77 11.50 -3.07
N ASP A 151 -15.93 11.56 -3.72
CA ASP A 151 -17.21 11.05 -3.19
C ASP A 151 -17.46 9.57 -3.51
N SER A 152 -16.53 8.91 -4.20
CA SER A 152 -16.70 7.54 -4.65
C SER A 152 -16.21 6.53 -3.62
N ASP A 153 -17.09 5.60 -3.23
CA ASP A 153 -16.78 4.48 -2.33
C ASP A 153 -16.02 3.33 -3.04
N ILE A 154 -14.96 3.67 -3.79
CA ILE A 154 -14.18 2.68 -4.53
C ILE A 154 -13.22 1.91 -3.62
N ILE A 155 -12.72 2.54 -2.55
CA ILE A 155 -11.73 1.97 -1.62
C ILE A 155 -12.35 0.87 -0.74
N LYS A 156 -13.63 1.00 -0.36
CA LYS A 156 -14.33 0.02 0.50
C LYS A 156 -14.49 -1.37 -0.12
N SER A 157 -14.19 -1.54 -1.42
CA SER A 157 -14.29 -2.82 -2.12
C SER A 157 -13.05 -3.71 -1.98
N LEU A 158 -12.01 -3.24 -1.30
CA LEU A 158 -10.80 -4.01 -1.04
C LEU A 158 -10.99 -4.97 0.15
N PRO A 159 -10.74 -6.29 -0.02
CA PRO A 159 -10.71 -7.23 1.09
C PRO A 159 -9.36 -7.06 1.84
N GLY A 160 -9.27 -6.14 2.80
CA GLY A 160 -8.01 -5.91 3.50
C GLY A 160 -8.05 -5.08 4.78
N ASP A 161 -9.08 -4.27 5.00
CA ASP A 161 -9.13 -3.35 6.14
C ASP A 161 -10.28 -3.70 7.10
N HIS A 162 -10.01 -4.64 8.00
CA HIS A 162 -10.62 -4.73 9.34
C HIS A 162 -9.54 -4.51 10.39
#